data_AF-A0A920HIG9-F1
#
_entry.id   AF-A0A920HIG9-F1
#
_cell.length_a   1.000
_cell.length_b   1.000
_cell.length_c   1.000
_cell.angle_alpha   90.00
_cell.angle_beta   90.00
_cell.angle_gamma   90.00
#
_symmetry.space_group_name_H-M   'P 1'
#
loop_
_entity.id
_entity.type
_entity.pdbx_description
1 polymer ?
#
loop_
_entity_poly.entity_id
_entity_poly.type
_entity_poly.pdbx_seq_one_letter_code
_entity_poly.pdbx_strand_id
1 'polypeptide(L)'
;MNANFGIGSLDALPVGILVWVIGLSLGGTTGYAINPARDLGPRIVYQLIPRKNKLSDWAYSWVPVIGPSLGAVAAGLLYLYFN
;
A
#
# COMPACT_ATOMS: atom_id res chain seq x y z
N MET A 1 -19.78 -31.58 3.12
CA MET A 1 -19.47 -30.14 3.10
C MET A 1 -18.26 -29.94 4.00
N ASN A 2 -17.07 -29.72 3.43
CA ASN A 2 -15.88 -29.47 4.24
C ASN A 2 -15.90 -28.00 4.67
N ALA A 3 -16.23 -27.75 5.93
CA ALA A 3 -16.08 -26.42 6.51
C ALA A 3 -14.57 -26.15 6.67
N ASN A 4 -14.02 -25.29 5.83
CA ASN A 4 -12.68 -24.75 6.04
C ASN A 4 -12.79 -23.70 7.15
N PHE A 5 -12.56 -24.11 8.39
CA PHE A 5 -12.34 -23.17 9.49
C PHE A 5 -10.98 -22.51 9.24
N GLY A 6 -11.00 -21.29 8.70
CA GLY A 6 -9.79 -20.47 8.56
C GLY A 6 -9.08 -20.31 9.92
N ILE A 7 -7.80 -19.97 9.91
CA ILE A 7 -7.01 -19.78 11.13
C ILE A 7 -7.31 -18.44 11.85
N GLY A 8 -8.47 -17.84 11.55
CA GLY A 8 -9.00 -16.65 12.19
C GLY A 8 -8.13 -15.43 11.89
N SER A 9 -7.71 -14.71 12.92
CA SER A 9 -6.83 -13.54 12.78
C SER A 9 -5.46 -13.84 12.15
N LEU A 10 -5.03 -15.11 12.15
CA LEU A 10 -3.75 -15.52 11.58
C LEU A 10 -3.75 -15.52 10.04
N ASP A 11 -4.92 -15.48 9.39
CA ASP A 11 -5.02 -15.37 7.93
C ASP A 11 -4.38 -14.08 7.39
N ALA A 12 -4.28 -13.04 8.22
CA ALA A 12 -3.65 -11.77 7.87
C ALA A 12 -2.11 -11.77 8.05
N LEU A 13 -1.54 -12.74 8.80
CA LEU A 13 -0.10 -12.76 9.10
C LEU A 13 0.77 -12.87 7.85
N PRO A 14 0.50 -13.75 6.86
CA PRO A 14 1.32 -13.84 5.66
C PRO A 14 1.39 -12.50 4.91
N VAL A 15 0.25 -11.81 4.81
CA VAL A 15 0.17 -10.49 4.16
C VAL A 15 0.96 -9.45 4.96
N GLY A 16 0.86 -9.46 6.28
CA GLY A 16 1.62 -8.56 7.16
C GLY A 16 3.13 -8.73 7.01
N ILE A 17 3.61 -9.98 7.00
CA ILE A 17 5.03 -10.30 6.81
C ILE A 17 5.49 -9.86 5.41
N LEU A 18 4.68 -10.07 4.38
CA LEU A 18 4.97 -9.62 3.02
C LEU A 18 5.19 -8.10 2.96
N VAL A 19 4.26 -7.30 3.52
CA VAL A 19 4.37 -5.84 3.56
C VAL A 19 5.61 -5.40 4.36
N TRP A 20 5.93 -6.10 5.46
CA TRP A 20 7.10 -5.81 6.26
C TRP A 20 8.41 -6.01 5.46
N VAL A 21 8.54 -7.14 4.75
CA VAL A 21 9.72 -7.43 3.93
C VAL A 21 9.85 -6.43 2.77
N ILE A 22 8.73 -6.01 2.14
CA ILE A 22 8.73 -4.93 1.14
C ILE A 22 9.26 -3.63 1.75
N GLY A 23 8.82 -3.26 2.95
CA GLY A 23 9.31 -2.07 3.65
C GLY A 23 10.81 -2.13 3.95
N LEU A 24 11.30 -3.27 4.41
CA LEU A 24 12.72 -3.47 4.74
C LEU A 24 13.63 -3.45 3.49
N SER A 25 13.16 -4.00 2.37
CA SER A 25 13.96 -4.16 1.14
C SER A 25 13.83 -3.01 0.15
N LEU A 26 12.64 -2.40 0.05
CA LEU A 26 12.30 -1.40 -0.98
C LEU A 26 11.84 -0.05 -0.39
N GLY A 27 11.80 0.09 0.94
CA GLY A 27 11.29 1.29 1.60
C GLY A 27 12.15 2.55 1.41
N GLY A 28 13.46 2.41 1.19
CA GLY A 28 14.38 3.56 1.19
C GLY A 28 14.14 4.60 0.10
N THR A 29 13.66 4.19 -1.08
CA THR A 29 13.52 5.09 -2.25
C THR A 29 12.20 5.87 -2.25
N THR A 30 11.12 5.29 -1.72
CA THR A 30 9.75 5.84 -1.84
C THR A 30 8.91 5.71 -0.58
N GLY A 31 9.48 5.18 0.52
CA GLY A 31 8.73 4.94 1.76
C GLY A 31 7.68 3.83 1.63
N TYR A 32 7.84 2.90 0.66
CA TYR A 32 6.91 1.81 0.36
C TYR A 32 5.45 2.29 0.29
N ALA A 33 5.20 3.36 -0.46
CA ALA A 33 3.87 3.94 -0.68
C ALA A 33 3.00 3.07 -1.61
N ILE A 34 2.83 1.80 -1.25
CA ILE A 34 2.19 0.72 -2.04
C ILE A 34 0.66 0.71 -1.94
N ASN A 35 0.07 1.71 -1.27
CA ASN A 35 -1.37 1.79 -1.06
C ASN A 35 -1.82 3.27 -1.17
N PRO A 36 -2.71 3.60 -2.12
CA PRO A 36 -3.21 4.96 -2.31
C PRO A 36 -3.83 5.57 -1.04
N ALA A 37 -4.60 4.80 -0.28
CA ALA A 37 -5.23 5.26 0.96
C ALA A 37 -4.20 5.51 2.08
N ARG A 38 -3.14 4.70 2.13
CA ARG A 38 -2.03 4.81 3.11
C ARG A 38 -1.20 6.08 2.88
N ASP A 39 -1.23 6.65 1.68
CA ASP A 39 -0.49 7.87 1.34
C ASP A 39 -1.41 9.11 1.26
N LEU A 40 -2.49 9.08 0.46
CA LEU A 40 -3.36 10.24 0.26
C LEU A 40 -4.11 10.68 1.51
N GLY A 41 -4.61 9.73 2.31
CA GLY A 41 -5.37 10.03 3.53
C GLY A 41 -4.57 10.91 4.49
N PRO A 42 -3.37 10.48 4.92
CA PRO A 42 -2.49 11.30 5.73
C PRO A 42 -2.12 12.66 5.11
N ARG A 43 -1.91 12.74 3.78
CA ARG A 43 -1.62 14.04 3.11
C ARG A 43 -2.78 15.02 3.20
N ILE A 44 -4.00 14.57 2.94
CA ILE A 44 -5.20 15.39 3.05
C ILE A 44 -5.37 15.88 4.49
N VAL A 45 -5.29 14.98 5.47
CA VAL A 45 -5.40 15.33 6.89
C VAL A 45 -4.31 16.34 7.29
N TYR A 46 -3.06 16.12 6.85
CA TYR A 46 -1.96 17.04 7.11
C TYR A 46 -2.23 18.44 6.57
N GLN A 47 -2.87 18.53 5.39
CA GLN A 47 -3.25 19.80 4.77
C GLN A 47 -4.41 20.50 5.50
N LEU A 48 -5.26 19.77 6.23
CA LEU A 48 -6.35 20.34 7.02
C LEU A 48 -5.88 20.83 8.40
N ILE A 49 -4.89 20.19 9.02
CA ILE A 49 -4.39 20.55 10.36
C ILE A 49 -3.80 21.96 10.37
N PRO A 50 -4.23 22.90 11.22
CA PRO A 50 -3.71 24.27 11.24
C PRO A 50 -2.25 24.34 11.74
N ARG A 51 -1.31 24.17 10.80
CA ARG A 51 0.14 24.26 11.00
C ARG A 51 0.75 25.23 9.98
N LYS A 52 1.68 26.09 10.40
CA LYS A 52 2.45 26.95 9.49
C LYS A 52 3.49 26.11 8.73
N ASN A 53 3.80 26.49 7.48
CA ASN A 53 4.83 25.86 6.62
C ASN A 53 4.60 24.35 6.35
N LYS A 54 3.38 23.98 5.89
CA LYS A 54 3.07 22.59 5.52
C LYS A 54 3.76 22.22 4.21
N LEU A 55 4.48 21.11 4.21
CA LEU A 55 5.10 20.53 3.02
C LEU A 55 4.60 19.09 2.88
N SER A 56 3.61 18.89 2.01
CA SER A 56 3.01 17.58 1.73
C SER A 56 3.41 17.00 0.37
N ASP A 57 4.41 17.62 -0.29
CA ASP A 57 4.88 17.30 -1.64
C ASP A 57 3.78 16.85 -2.60
N TRP A 58 2.90 17.79 -2.96
CA TRP A 58 1.76 17.53 -3.83
C TRP A 58 2.18 17.16 -5.25
N ALA A 59 3.37 17.59 -5.70
CA ALA A 59 3.92 17.21 -6.99
C ALA A 59 4.18 15.70 -7.09
N TYR A 60 4.54 15.05 -5.97
CA TYR A 60 4.72 13.60 -5.90
C TYR A 60 3.43 12.81 -5.62
N SER A 61 2.37 13.46 -5.11
CA SER A 61 1.18 12.79 -4.55
C SER A 61 0.41 11.85 -5.50
N TRP A 62 0.54 12.02 -6.82
CA TRP A 62 -0.11 11.14 -7.79
C TRP A 62 0.65 9.80 -7.97
N VAL A 63 1.95 9.76 -7.67
CA VAL A 63 2.79 8.57 -7.85
C VAL A 63 2.34 7.42 -6.92
N PRO A 64 2.13 7.63 -5.61
CA PRO A 64 1.55 6.63 -4.70
C PRO A 64 0.11 6.20 -5.00
N VAL A 65 -0.55 6.84 -5.97
CA VAL A 65 -1.92 6.51 -6.38
C VAL A 65 -1.89 5.64 -7.63
N ILE A 66 -1.27 6.15 -8.68
CA ILE A 66 -1.24 5.50 -9.99
C ILE A 66 -0.26 4.33 -9.99
N GLY A 67 0.93 4.49 -9.40
CA GLY A 67 1.96 3.45 -9.36
C GLY A 67 1.45 2.14 -8.73
N PRO A 68 0.93 2.16 -7.50
CA PRO A 68 0.38 0.96 -6.87
C PRO A 68 -0.84 0.39 -7.58
N SER A 69 -1.72 1.23 -8.12
CA SER A 69 -2.91 0.76 -8.84
C SER A 69 -2.53 -0.02 -10.11
N LEU A 70 -1.61 0.51 -10.90
CA LEU A 70 -1.10 -0.17 -12.09
C LEU A 70 -0.31 -1.43 -11.73
N GLY A 71 0.53 -1.37 -10.69
CA GLY A 71 1.27 -2.53 -10.19
C GLY A 71 0.37 -3.66 -9.72
N ALA A 72 -0.70 -3.35 -8.98
CA ALA A 72 -1.69 -4.32 -8.51
C ALA A 72 -2.44 -4.98 -9.67
N VAL A 73 -2.88 -4.19 -10.66
CA VAL A 73 -3.52 -4.73 -11.86
C VAL A 73 -2.57 -5.64 -12.63
N ALA A 74 -1.33 -5.20 -12.87
CA ALA A 74 -0.33 -5.99 -13.57
C ALA A 74 0.00 -7.31 -12.87
N ALA A 75 0.19 -7.27 -11.54
CA ALA A 75 0.43 -8.47 -10.73
C ALA A 75 -0.77 -9.44 -10.76
N GLY A 76 -2.00 -8.91 -10.67
CA GLY A 76 -3.22 -9.71 -10.78
C GLY A 76 -3.36 -10.39 -12.14
N LEU A 77 -3.12 -9.65 -13.24
CA LEU A 77 -3.13 -10.22 -14.59
C LEU A 77 -2.04 -11.28 -14.78
N LEU A 78 -0.84 -11.05 -14.23
CA LEU A 78 0.26 -12.00 -14.31
C LEU A 78 -0.07 -13.30 -13.56
N TYR A 79 -0.69 -13.19 -12.38
CA TYR A 79 -1.16 -14.35 -11.62
C TYR A 79 -2.19 -15.17 -12.41
N LEU A 80 -3.19 -14.51 -13.00
CA LEU A 80 -4.22 -15.16 -13.82
C LEU A 80 -3.65 -15.79 -15.09
N TYR A 81 -2.52 -15.30 -15.61
CA TYR A 81 -1.88 -15.88 -16.78
C TYR A 81 -1.13 -17.19 -16.45
N PHE A 82 -0.54 -17.29 -15.26
CA PHE A 82 0.28 -18.44 -14.86
C PHE A 82 -0.47 -19.56 -14.15
N ASN A 83 -1.73 -19.34 -13.77
CA ASN A 83 -2.52 -20.24 -12.94
C ASN A 83 -3.84 -20.60 -13.61
#